data_AF-A0A8T2R6M8-F1
#
_entry.id   AF-A0A8T2R6M8-F1
#
_cell.length_a   1.000
_cell.length_b   1.000
_cell.length_c   1.000
_cell.angle_alpha   90.00
_cell.angle_beta   90.00
_cell.angle_gamma   90.00
#
_symmetry.space_group_name_H-M   'P 1'
#
loop_
_entity.id
_entity.type
_entity.pdbx_description
1 polymer ?
#
loop_
_entity_poly.entity_id
_entity_poly.type
_entity_poly.pdbx_seq_one_letter_code
_entity_poly.pdbx_strand_id
1 'polypeptide(L)'
;MSNVEHLWREFFADPSQWWDRRKRKTNPNAPDFQHKRSRRSLWVNGRDNPGWVKLMLDQQWEEKKKDQSGRIGAIHGILPSGGTEGLTE
;
A
#
# COMPACT_ATOMS: atom_id res chain seq x y z
N MET A 1 -15.33 18.95 -9.85
CA MET A 1 -14.69 17.63 -9.74
C MET A 1 -13.86 17.40 -10.97
N SER A 2 -12.57 17.11 -10.84
CA SER A 2 -11.68 16.89 -11.99
C SER A 2 -11.88 15.49 -12.59
N ASN A 3 -11.51 15.28 -13.85
CA ASN A 3 -11.53 13.94 -14.46
C ASN A 3 -10.62 12.96 -13.69
N VAL A 4 -9.50 13.45 -13.14
CA VAL A 4 -8.58 12.67 -12.29
C VAL A 4 -9.24 12.24 -10.98
N GLU A 5 -9.98 13.14 -10.34
CA GLU A 5 -10.73 12.81 -9.13
C GLU A 5 -11.80 11.76 -9.38
N HIS A 6 -12.50 11.82 -10.52
CA HIS A 6 -13.47 10.81 -10.91
C HIS A 6 -12.84 9.43 -11.11
N LEU A 7 -11.68 9.38 -11.79
CA LEU A 7 -10.90 8.16 -11.96
C LEU A 7 -10.50 7.52 -10.62
N TRP A 8 -10.04 8.34 -9.66
CA TRP A 8 -9.68 7.86 -8.33
C TRP A 8 -10.88 7.28 -7.59
N ARG A 9 -12.07 7.91 -7.69
CA ARG A 9 -13.28 7.34 -7.09
C ARG A 9 -13.68 6.01 -7.71
N GLU A 10 -13.61 5.90 -9.04
CA GLU A 10 -13.85 4.61 -9.71
C GLU A 10 -12.83 3.54 -9.29
N PHE A 11 -11.56 3.92 -9.11
CA PHE A 11 -10.54 3.02 -8.59
C PHE A 11 -10.86 2.53 -7.19
N PHE A 12 -11.23 3.40 -6.25
CA PHE A 12 -11.57 2.99 -4.89
C PHE A 12 -12.91 2.27 -4.79
N ALA A 13 -13.85 2.50 -5.73
CA ALA A 13 -15.12 1.78 -5.78
C ALA A 13 -14.95 0.32 -6.24
N ASP A 14 -14.12 0.06 -7.26
CA ASP A 14 -13.79 -1.30 -7.70
C ASP A 14 -12.31 -1.40 -8.11
N PRO A 15 -11.39 -1.62 -7.15
CA PRO A 15 -9.96 -1.73 -7.44
C PRO A 15 -9.63 -2.92 -8.34
N SER A 16 -10.51 -3.93 -8.40
CA SER A 16 -10.28 -5.15 -9.18
C SER A 16 -10.31 -4.89 -10.68
N GLN A 17 -10.94 -3.79 -11.14
CA GLN A 17 -10.96 -3.39 -12.55
C GLN A 17 -9.67 -2.71 -13.00
N TRP A 18 -8.71 -2.52 -12.10
CA TRP A 18 -7.48 -1.79 -12.36
C TRP A 18 -6.28 -2.72 -12.28
N TRP A 19 -5.38 -2.59 -13.24
CA TRP A 19 -4.07 -3.19 -13.15
C TRP A 19 -3.16 -2.26 -12.35
N ASP A 20 -2.62 -2.76 -11.25
CA ASP A 20 -1.47 -2.16 -10.57
C ASP A 20 -0.20 -2.49 -11.35
N ARG A 21 0.38 -1.48 -12.00
CA ARG A 21 1.58 -1.61 -12.84
C ARG A 21 2.84 -1.13 -12.14
N ARG A 22 2.75 -0.67 -10.90
CA ARG A 22 3.87 -0.03 -10.18
C ARG A 22 5.08 -0.93 -10.03
N LYS A 23 4.87 -2.24 -9.85
CA LYS A 23 5.96 -3.23 -9.72
C LYS A 23 6.68 -3.57 -11.04
N ARG A 24 6.05 -3.30 -12.20
CA ARG A 24 6.58 -3.68 -13.53
C ARG A 24 6.94 -2.46 -14.39
N LYS A 25 6.96 -1.28 -13.78
CA LYS A 25 7.13 -0.02 -14.50
C LYS A 25 8.62 0.21 -14.82
N THR A 26 8.98 0.15 -16.09
CA THR A 26 10.33 0.46 -16.60
C THR A 26 10.48 1.93 -17.03
N ASN A 27 9.38 2.59 -17.36
CA ASN A 27 9.35 4.00 -17.75
C ASN A 27 8.69 4.84 -16.64
N PRO A 28 9.36 5.86 -16.06
CA PRO A 28 8.79 6.72 -15.03
C PRO A 28 7.50 7.44 -15.48
N ASN A 29 7.33 7.68 -16.79
CA ASN A 29 6.15 8.34 -17.36
C ASN A 29 4.95 7.39 -17.54
N ALA A 30 5.13 6.08 -17.45
CA ALA A 30 4.02 5.13 -17.58
C ALA A 30 3.02 5.29 -16.42
N PRO A 31 1.75 4.90 -16.61
CA PRO A 31 0.76 5.00 -15.54
C PRO A 31 1.03 3.98 -14.43
N ASP A 32 0.70 4.38 -13.20
CA ASP A 32 0.82 3.51 -12.02
C ASP A 32 -0.37 2.53 -11.95
N PHE A 33 -1.56 3.02 -12.27
CA PHE A 33 -2.75 2.20 -12.43
C PHE A 33 -3.40 2.40 -13.79
N GLN A 34 -3.96 1.31 -14.32
CA GLN A 34 -4.61 1.32 -15.62
C GLN A 34 -5.90 0.50 -15.56
N HIS A 35 -7.03 1.13 -15.90
CA HIS A 35 -8.29 0.42 -16.00
C HIS A 35 -8.23 -0.64 -17.13
N LYS A 36 -8.67 -1.86 -16.83
CA LYS A 36 -8.59 -3.03 -17.71
C LYS A 36 -9.30 -2.81 -19.05
N ARG A 37 -10.56 -2.35 -19.00
CA ARG A 37 -11.42 -2.14 -20.17
C ARG A 37 -11.27 -0.77 -20.85
N SER A 38 -11.48 0.31 -20.09
CA SER A 38 -11.48 1.68 -20.64
C SER A 38 -10.09 2.25 -20.94
N ARG A 39 -9.01 1.56 -20.51
CA ARG A 39 -7.62 2.01 -20.69
C ARG A 39 -7.37 3.42 -20.13
N ARG A 40 -8.15 3.83 -19.12
CA ARG A 40 -7.94 5.08 -18.38
C ARG A 40 -6.83 4.93 -17.36
N SER A 41 -6.02 5.97 -17.22
CA SER A 41 -4.71 5.94 -16.57
C SER A 41 -4.70 6.81 -15.32
N LEU A 42 -4.06 6.31 -14.26
CA LEU A 42 -3.87 7.02 -13.00
C LEU A 42 -2.39 6.99 -12.62
N TRP A 43 -1.91 8.13 -12.12
CA TRP A 43 -0.56 8.31 -11.59
C TRP A 43 -0.67 8.69 -10.12
N VAL A 44 0.04 7.99 -9.24
CA VAL A 44 0.02 8.24 -7.78
C VAL A 44 0.59 9.62 -7.46
N ASN A 45 1.63 10.02 -8.19
CA ASN A 45 2.28 11.32 -8.05
C ASN A 45 1.81 12.34 -9.11
N GLY A 46 0.56 12.21 -9.59
CA GLY A 46 -0.03 13.13 -10.54
C GLY A 46 -0.28 14.51 -9.92
N ARG A 47 -0.01 15.58 -10.68
CA ARG A 47 -0.16 16.97 -10.22
C ARG A 47 -1.60 17.33 -9.83
N ASP A 48 -2.57 16.75 -10.52
CA ASP A 48 -4.00 17.02 -10.34
C ASP A 48 -4.67 16.08 -9.32
N ASN A 49 -3.87 15.32 -8.56
CA ASN A 49 -4.41 14.41 -7.56
C ASN A 49 -4.98 15.18 -6.36
N PRO A 50 -6.22 14.88 -5.95
CA PRO A 50 -6.77 15.38 -4.70
C PRO A 50 -5.91 14.96 -3.50
N GLY A 51 -5.80 15.82 -2.48
CA GLY A 51 -4.98 15.54 -1.29
C GLY A 51 -5.40 14.28 -0.51
N TRP A 52 -6.67 13.88 -0.60
CA TRP A 52 -7.19 12.67 0.05
C TRP A 52 -6.69 11.37 -0.59
N VAL A 53 -6.30 11.38 -1.86
CA VAL A 53 -5.89 10.16 -2.60
C VAL A 53 -4.68 9.52 -1.95
N LYS A 54 -3.69 10.33 -1.57
CA LYS A 54 -2.46 9.84 -0.94
C LYS A 54 -2.76 9.16 0.40
N LEU A 55 -3.60 9.78 1.23
CA LEU A 55 -4.03 9.23 2.50
C LEU A 55 -4.74 7.88 2.33
N MET A 56 -5.66 7.78 1.37
CA MET A 56 -6.38 6.54 1.09
C MET A 56 -5.47 5.42 0.57
N LEU A 57 -4.51 5.76 -0.30
CA LEU A 57 -3.53 4.79 -0.80
C LEU A 57 -2.61 4.28 0.32
N ASP A 58 -2.13 5.19 1.18
CA ASP A 58 -1.28 4.84 2.31
C ASP A 58 -2.03 3.89 3.27
N GLN A 59 -3.29 4.21 3.60
CA GLN A 59 -4.15 3.33 4.41
C GLN A 59 -4.30 1.93 3.81
N GLN A 60 -4.64 1.84 2.52
CA GLN A 60 -4.82 0.56 1.84
C GLN A 60 -3.53 -0.29 1.83
N TRP A 61 -2.35 0.35 1.73
CA TRP A 61 -1.07 -0.39 1.79
C TRP A 61 -0.73 -0.86 3.20
N GLU A 62 -1.03 -0.08 4.24
CA GLU A 62 -0.85 -0.52 5.61
C GLU A 62 -1.71 -1.75 5.93
N GLU A 63 -2.96 -1.78 5.47
CA GLU A 63 -3.82 -2.97 5.59
C GLU A 63 -3.21 -4.19 4.88
N LYS A 64 -2.73 -4.02 3.65
CA LYS A 64 -2.08 -5.10 2.89
C LYS A 64 -0.78 -5.61 3.52
N LYS A 65 -0.07 -4.80 4.30
CA LYS A 65 1.12 -5.22 5.05
C LYS A 65 0.73 -6.11 6.23
N LYS A 66 -0.35 -5.78 6.95
CA LYS A 66 -0.88 -6.58 8.06
C LYS A 66 -1.28 -7.99 7.59
N ASP A 67 -1.95 -8.08 6.44
CA ASP A 67 -2.33 -9.36 5.83
C ASP A 67 -1.13 -10.25 5.47
N GLN A 68 -0.01 -9.64 5.04
CA GLN A 68 1.23 -10.37 4.71
C GLN A 68 2.02 -10.78 5.95
N SER A 69 1.93 -10.02 7.04
CA SER A 69 2.61 -10.30 8.31
C SER A 69 2.02 -11.49 9.09
N GLY A 70 0.78 -11.91 8.78
CA GLY A 70 0.13 -13.06 9.43
C GLY A 70 0.65 -14.45 9.00
N ARG A 71 1.62 -14.52 8.08
CA ARG A 71 2.22 -15.79 7.60
C ARG A 71 3.62 -16.09 8.15
N ILE A 72 4.22 -15.18 8.92
CA ILE A 72 5.51 -15.41 9.59
C ILE A 72 5.31 -15.46 11.10
N GLY A 73 4.96 -16.64 11.60
CA GLY A 73 5.26 -16.99 12.98
C GLY A 73 6.77 -17.21 13.15
N ALA A 74 7.34 -16.64 14.22
CA ALA A 74 8.60 -17.01 14.87
C ALA A 74 9.86 -17.16 13.99
N ILE A 75 10.81 -16.21 14.11
CA ILE A 75 12.25 -16.43 14.46
C ILE A 75 13.06 -15.11 14.35
N HIS A 76 13.00 -14.28 15.38
CA HIS A 76 14.07 -13.36 15.79
C HIS A 76 13.75 -13.08 17.27
N GLY A 77 14.25 -13.83 18.25
CA GLY A 77 15.65 -14.11 18.51
C GLY A 77 15.98 -13.46 19.86
N ILE A 78 15.81 -14.22 20.94
CA ILE A 78 16.59 -14.22 22.19
C ILE A 78 16.70 -12.90 22.99
N LEU A 79 16.19 -12.96 24.22
CA LEU A 79 16.42 -12.04 25.35
C LEU A 79 17.91 -11.81 25.65
N PRO A 80 18.26 -10.68 26.30
CA PRO A 80 19.12 -10.74 27.47
C PRO A 80 18.29 -10.56 28.75
N SER A 81 18.51 -11.51 29.63
CA SER A 81 17.84 -11.80 30.89
C SER A 81 17.78 -10.60 31.84
N GLY A 82 16.61 -10.39 32.44
CA GLY A 82 16.45 -9.55 33.62
C GLY A 82 17.05 -10.21 34.85
N GLY A 83 17.63 -9.35 35.71
CA GLY A 83 17.57 -9.42 37.17
C GLY A 83 18.03 -10.70 37.85
N THR A 84 19.29 -10.73 38.28
CA THR A 84 19.69 -11.55 39.44
C THR A 84 19.33 -10.82 40.73
N GLU A 85 18.15 -11.09 41.27
CA GLU A 85 17.88 -11.05 42.71
C GLU A 85 18.22 -12.47 43.22
N GLY A 86 19.13 -12.69 44.17
CA GLY A 86 18.94 -12.40 45.59
C GLY A 86 18.72 -13.73 46.35
N LEU A 87 19.79 -14.22 47.00
CA LEU A 87 19.84 -15.03 48.25
C LEU A 87 18.81 -16.15 48.50
N THR A 88 19.30 -17.39 48.67
CA THR A 88 18.88 -18.29 49.77
C THR A 88 20.02 -19.26 50.16
N GLU A 89 20.36 -19.19 51.45
CA GLU A 89 21.08 -20.12 52.36
C GLU A 89 22.51 -20.57 52.06
#